data_AF-A0A951RH91-F1
#
_entry.id   AF-A0A951RH91-F1
#
_cell.length_a   1.000
_cell.length_b   1.000
_cell.length_c   1.000
_cell.angle_alpha   90.00
_cell.angle_beta   90.00
_cell.angle_gamma   90.00
#
_symmetry.space_group_name_H-M   'P 1'
#
loop_
_entity.id
_entity.type
_entity.pdbx_description
1 polymer ?
#
loop_
_entity_poly.entity_id
_entity_poly.type
_entity_poly.pdbx_seq_one_letter_code
_entity_poly.pdbx_strand_id
1 'polypeptide(L)'
;MKKIENQLDRNKKCEIHLQLKNFLFIVLAVLFFNSCSKENEAIIERKFDLSEKVLTFDELSLIANEIKQLQTNYSLKSFDFDTSEEEIMIVLQPLVLNGKQLHDEIMDFIDSSDDNFGLTPGEISSLQDLHDQQLAELAYVLSIVYSDSNWDTAQVMACIGTALGIDAIHTIITNTTQLATIQGTTQLLKVLAKRYLGWVGLGVAIYSFGVCMNIW
;
A
#
# COMPACT_ATOMS: atom_id res chain seq x y z
N MET A 1 -2.65 31.71 86.59
CA MET A 1 -2.81 32.17 85.20
C MET A 1 -1.51 31.98 84.40
N LYS A 2 -1.11 30.74 84.09
CA LYS A 2 0.08 30.45 83.25
C LYS A 2 -0.06 29.16 82.42
N LYS A 3 -1.23 28.50 82.49
CA LYS A 3 -1.48 27.18 81.87
C LYS A 3 -2.45 27.26 80.68
N ILE A 4 -3.07 28.41 80.43
CA ILE A 4 -4.06 28.63 79.35
C ILE A 4 -3.39 29.30 78.11
N GLU A 5 -2.40 30.16 78.29
CA GLU A 5 -1.64 30.76 77.16
C GLU A 5 -0.84 29.73 76.35
N ASN A 6 -0.39 28.64 76.97
CA ASN A 6 0.49 27.65 76.32
C ASN A 6 -0.26 26.62 75.43
N GLN A 7 -1.59 26.63 75.44
CA GLN A 7 -2.41 25.75 74.59
C GLN A 7 -2.90 26.47 73.31
N LEU A 8 -3.06 27.80 73.36
CA LEU A 8 -3.49 28.59 72.20
C LEU A 8 -2.37 28.76 71.14
N ASP A 9 -1.11 28.73 71.58
CA ASP A 9 0.07 28.94 70.71
C ASP A 9 0.48 27.67 69.94
N ARG A 10 0.17 26.47 70.46
CA ARG A 10 0.47 25.20 69.77
C ARG A 10 -0.50 24.87 68.63
N ASN A 11 -1.77 25.26 68.72
CA ASN A 11 -2.75 25.02 67.66
C ASN A 11 -2.55 25.91 66.43
N LYS A 12 -2.18 27.19 66.61
CA LYS A 12 -1.87 28.10 65.48
C LYS A 12 -0.63 27.67 64.69
N LYS A 13 0.35 27.08 65.36
CA LYS A 13 1.59 26.61 64.72
C LYS A 13 1.39 25.38 63.82
N CYS A 14 0.38 24.55 64.13
CA CYS A 14 0.05 23.37 63.32
C CYS A 14 -0.72 23.72 62.04
N GLU A 15 -1.60 24.73 62.10
CA GLU A 15 -2.43 25.16 60.97
C GLU A 15 -1.61 25.92 59.90
N ILE A 16 -0.60 26.69 60.32
CA ILE A 16 0.30 27.42 59.41
C ILE A 16 1.27 26.45 58.69
N HIS A 17 1.74 25.39 59.35
CA HIS A 17 2.62 24.39 58.72
C HIS A 17 1.91 23.50 57.69
N LEU A 18 0.59 23.28 57.83
CA LEU A 18 -0.21 22.49 56.89
C LEU A 18 -0.55 23.28 55.62
N GLN A 19 -0.84 24.58 55.76
CA GLN A 19 -1.13 25.48 54.64
C GLN A 19 0.12 25.79 53.79
N LEU A 20 1.30 25.90 54.42
CA LEU A 20 2.56 26.18 53.72
C LEU A 20 3.10 24.97 52.93
N LYS A 21 2.86 23.74 53.40
CA LYS A 21 3.24 22.51 52.68
C LYS A 21 2.38 22.28 51.42
N ASN A 22 1.08 22.60 51.48
CA ASN A 22 0.19 22.46 50.32
C ASN A 22 0.48 23.52 49.24
N PHE A 23 0.90 24.73 49.62
CA PHE A 23 1.25 25.78 48.65
C PHE A 23 2.58 25.49 47.94
N LEU A 24 3.57 24.91 48.65
CA LEU A 24 4.87 24.57 48.08
C LEU A 24 4.78 23.41 47.05
N PHE A 25 3.86 22.47 47.25
CA PHE A 25 3.64 21.36 46.32
C PHE A 25 2.99 21.79 45.00
N ILE A 26 2.10 22.78 45.05
CA ILE A 26 1.40 23.29 43.85
C ILE A 26 2.34 24.11 42.97
N VAL A 27 3.27 24.87 43.56
CA VAL A 27 4.24 25.68 42.78
C VAL A 27 5.33 24.81 42.14
N LEU A 28 5.74 23.69 42.75
CA LEU A 28 6.67 22.76 42.11
C LEU A 28 6.02 21.97 40.96
N ALA A 29 4.73 21.64 41.05
CA ALA A 29 4.05 20.86 40.00
C ALA A 29 3.86 21.67 38.69
N VAL A 30 3.74 23.00 38.76
CA VAL A 30 3.55 23.84 37.56
C VAL A 30 4.85 24.04 36.77
N LEU A 31 6.01 23.84 37.39
CA LEU A 31 7.31 23.96 36.69
C LEU A 31 7.72 22.69 35.92
N PHE A 32 7.04 21.55 36.12
CA PHE A 32 7.34 20.31 35.38
C PHE A 32 6.56 20.13 34.07
N PHE A 33 5.62 21.02 33.73
CA PHE A 33 4.82 20.88 32.49
C PHE A 33 5.29 21.75 31.30
N ASN A 34 6.39 22.52 31.42
CA ASN A 34 6.84 23.42 30.35
C ASN A 34 8.24 23.12 29.77
N SER A 35 8.73 21.88 29.87
CA SER A 35 9.95 21.49 29.15
C SER A 35 9.83 20.12 28.48
N CYS A 36 8.78 19.94 27.68
CA CYS A 36 8.97 19.30 26.39
C CYS A 36 9.09 20.44 25.37
N SER A 37 10.32 20.89 25.10
CA SER A 37 10.56 21.51 23.80
C SER A 37 10.29 20.40 22.79
N LYS A 38 9.11 20.42 22.18
CA LYS A 38 8.95 19.79 20.88
C LYS A 38 9.95 20.52 19.99
N GLU A 39 11.14 19.94 19.85
CA GLU A 39 11.84 20.05 18.59
C GLU A 39 10.81 19.59 17.57
N ASN A 40 10.25 20.55 16.84
CA ASN A 40 9.55 20.25 15.60
C ASN A 40 10.65 19.73 14.66
N GLU A 41 11.06 18.48 14.86
CA GLU A 41 11.49 17.67 13.76
C GLU A 41 10.32 17.72 12.78
N ALA A 42 10.53 18.38 11.65
CA ALA A 42 9.60 18.27 10.55
C ALA A 42 9.51 16.77 10.25
N ILE A 43 8.39 16.14 10.65
CA ILE A 43 8.05 14.80 10.19
C ILE A 43 7.99 14.96 8.68
N ILE A 44 9.02 14.50 7.98
CA ILE A 44 9.00 14.40 6.53
C ILE A 44 7.95 13.33 6.26
N GLU A 45 6.72 13.78 5.99
CA GLU A 45 5.63 12.89 5.61
C GLU A 45 6.06 12.22 4.30
N ARG A 46 6.47 10.95 4.39
CA ARG A 46 6.90 10.17 3.22
C ARG A 46 5.72 10.12 2.26
N LYS A 47 5.83 10.80 1.12
CA LYS A 47 4.81 10.74 0.07
C LYS A 47 4.91 9.36 -0.59
N PHE A 48 3.80 8.62 -0.61
CA PHE A 48 3.68 7.41 -1.42
C PHE A 48 3.59 7.80 -2.90
N ASP A 49 4.52 7.32 -3.70
CA ASP A 49 4.57 7.57 -5.14
C ASP A 49 5.33 6.44 -5.84
N LEU A 50 4.66 5.74 -6.76
CA LEU A 50 5.24 4.63 -7.52
C LEU A 50 5.49 5.00 -8.99
N SER A 51 5.23 6.24 -9.40
CA SER A 51 5.25 6.67 -10.80
C SER A 51 6.58 6.43 -11.51
N GLU A 52 7.71 6.60 -10.82
CA GLU A 52 9.05 6.37 -11.37
C GLU A 52 9.50 4.90 -11.33
N LYS A 53 8.71 4.02 -10.70
CA LYS A 53 9.05 2.61 -10.48
C LYS A 53 8.23 1.64 -11.32
N VAL A 54 7.07 2.05 -11.82
CA VAL A 54 6.26 1.22 -12.71
C VAL A 54 6.90 1.08 -14.09
N LEU A 55 6.48 0.06 -14.85
CA LEU A 55 6.83 -0.02 -16.26
C LEU A 55 6.11 1.06 -17.06
N THR A 56 6.81 1.56 -18.08
CA THR A 56 6.23 2.49 -19.05
C THR A 56 5.22 1.78 -19.96
N PHE A 57 4.35 2.57 -20.59
CA PHE A 57 3.40 2.02 -21.57
C PHE A 57 4.11 1.30 -22.73
N ASP A 58 5.24 1.83 -23.20
CA ASP A 58 5.99 1.22 -24.31
C ASP A 58 6.55 -0.16 -23.92
N GLU A 59 7.03 -0.32 -22.68
CA GLU A 59 7.46 -1.62 -22.16
C GLU A 59 6.29 -2.62 -22.06
N LEU A 60 5.13 -2.18 -21.57
CA LEU A 60 3.92 -3.01 -21.57
C LEU A 60 3.48 -3.42 -22.98
N SER A 61 3.62 -2.51 -23.94
CA SER A 61 3.28 -2.72 -25.34
C SER A 61 4.17 -3.79 -25.99
N LEU A 62 5.47 -3.81 -25.65
CA LEU A 62 6.40 -4.83 -26.11
C LEU A 62 5.99 -6.21 -25.59
N ILE A 63 5.70 -6.32 -24.29
CA ILE A 63 5.24 -7.56 -23.65
C ILE A 63 3.95 -8.06 -24.32
N ALA A 64 2.96 -7.19 -24.52
CA ALA A 64 1.69 -7.54 -25.15
C ALA A 64 1.87 -8.04 -26.60
N ASN A 65 2.78 -7.42 -27.35
CA ASN A 65 3.10 -7.84 -28.72
C ASN A 65 3.82 -9.19 -28.77
N GLU A 66 4.73 -9.47 -27.84
CA GLU A 66 5.37 -10.78 -27.73
C GLU A 66 4.35 -11.88 -27.42
N ILE A 67 3.43 -11.63 -26.47
CA ILE A 67 2.32 -12.55 -26.17
C ILE A 67 1.45 -12.81 -27.42
N LYS A 68 1.10 -11.76 -28.17
CA LYS A 68 0.33 -11.86 -29.42
C LYS A 68 1.04 -12.72 -30.47
N GLN A 69 2.36 -12.58 -30.59
CA GLN A 69 3.17 -13.39 -31.50
C GLN A 69 3.19 -14.85 -31.08
N LEU A 70 3.39 -15.13 -29.78
CA LEU A 70 3.29 -16.49 -29.24
C LEU A 70 1.93 -17.10 -29.58
N GLN A 71 0.83 -16.41 -29.26
CA GLN A 71 -0.54 -16.89 -29.55
C GLN A 71 -0.76 -17.19 -31.04
N THR A 72 -0.22 -16.36 -31.94
CA THR A 72 -0.31 -16.57 -33.39
C THR A 72 0.46 -17.82 -33.82
N ASN A 73 1.66 -18.02 -33.28
CA ASN A 73 2.49 -19.20 -33.56
C ASN A 73 1.83 -20.49 -33.04
N TYR A 74 1.17 -20.42 -31.89
CA TYR A 74 0.42 -21.53 -31.30
C TYR A 74 -0.87 -21.86 -32.04
N SER A 75 -1.59 -20.85 -32.55
CA SER A 75 -2.79 -21.08 -33.36
C SER A 75 -2.48 -21.81 -34.68
N LEU A 76 -1.21 -21.84 -35.11
CA LEU A 76 -0.73 -22.47 -36.34
C LEU A 76 -0.04 -23.84 -36.11
N LYS A 77 0.24 -24.25 -34.86
CA LYS A 77 0.92 -25.52 -34.51
C LYS A 77 0.08 -26.34 -33.54
N SER A 78 0.20 -27.67 -33.57
CA SER A 78 -0.46 -28.56 -32.61
C SER A 78 -0.08 -28.16 -31.18
N PHE A 79 -1.08 -27.82 -30.37
CA PHE A 79 -0.96 -27.22 -29.05
C PHE A 79 -0.23 -28.15 -28.06
N ASP A 80 0.93 -27.73 -27.59
CA ASP A 80 1.60 -28.28 -26.41
C ASP A 80 1.54 -27.23 -25.29
N PHE A 81 0.77 -27.52 -24.25
CA PHE A 81 0.45 -26.57 -23.19
C PHE A 81 1.68 -26.21 -22.36
N ASP A 82 2.54 -27.20 -22.05
CA ASP A 82 3.70 -27.02 -21.17
C ASP A 82 4.75 -26.10 -21.81
N THR A 83 5.06 -26.30 -23.11
CA THR A 83 6.00 -25.44 -23.85
C THR A 83 5.46 -24.00 -23.95
N SER A 84 4.14 -23.81 -24.08
CA SER A 84 3.53 -22.48 -24.17
C SER A 84 3.55 -21.71 -22.84
N GLU A 85 3.48 -22.42 -21.72
CA GLU A 85 3.51 -21.79 -20.40
C GLU A 85 4.90 -21.24 -20.07
N GLU A 86 5.96 -21.99 -20.41
CA GLU A 86 7.35 -21.56 -20.21
C GLU A 86 7.71 -20.33 -21.05
N GLU A 87 7.31 -20.30 -22.32
CA GLU A 87 7.55 -19.14 -23.18
C GLU A 87 6.81 -17.90 -22.69
N ILE A 88 5.56 -18.04 -22.24
CA ILE A 88 4.80 -16.93 -21.65
C ILE A 88 5.46 -16.46 -20.35
N MET A 89 5.92 -17.37 -19.49
CA MET A 89 6.66 -17.02 -18.28
C MET A 89 7.90 -16.17 -18.58
N ILE A 90 8.66 -16.52 -19.63
CA ILE A 90 9.84 -15.75 -20.06
C ILE A 90 9.43 -14.34 -20.49
N VAL A 91 8.40 -14.21 -21.33
CA VAL A 91 7.90 -12.91 -21.80
C VAL A 91 7.39 -12.05 -20.63
N LEU A 92 6.80 -12.66 -19.60
CA LEU A 92 6.28 -11.96 -18.42
C LEU A 92 7.34 -11.68 -17.35
N GLN A 93 8.57 -12.17 -17.49
CA GLN A 93 9.63 -11.98 -16.51
C GLN A 93 9.89 -10.50 -16.13
N PRO A 94 9.86 -9.52 -17.06
CA PRO A 94 9.99 -8.11 -16.70
C PRO A 94 8.93 -7.64 -15.69
N LEU A 95 7.70 -8.14 -15.80
CA LEU A 95 6.63 -7.84 -14.85
C LEU A 95 6.87 -8.48 -13.49
N VAL A 96 7.42 -9.69 -13.44
CA VAL A 96 7.79 -10.34 -12.16
C VAL A 96 8.85 -9.51 -11.43
N LEU A 97 9.90 -9.09 -12.15
CA LEU A 97 11.00 -8.32 -11.56
C LEU A 97 10.53 -6.94 -11.09
N ASN A 98 9.72 -6.25 -11.90
CA ASN A 98 9.13 -4.99 -11.50
C ASN A 98 8.14 -5.15 -10.33
N GLY A 99 7.38 -6.23 -10.33
CA GLY A 99 6.43 -6.57 -9.28
C GLY A 99 7.08 -6.73 -7.92
N LYS A 100 8.25 -7.38 -7.87
CA LYS A 100 9.06 -7.50 -6.65
C LYS A 100 9.46 -6.12 -6.11
N GLN A 101 9.96 -5.25 -6.99
CA GLN A 101 10.35 -3.89 -6.60
C GLN A 101 9.17 -3.07 -6.08
N LEU A 102 8.02 -3.14 -6.74
CA LEU A 102 6.81 -2.42 -6.32
C LEU A 102 6.28 -2.98 -5.01
N HIS A 103 6.27 -4.30 -4.87
CA HIS A 103 5.85 -4.99 -3.66
C HIS A 103 6.70 -4.61 -2.45
N ASP A 104 8.03 -4.62 -2.59
CA ASP A 104 8.96 -4.19 -1.55
C ASP A 104 8.66 -2.75 -1.10
N GLU A 105 8.44 -1.82 -2.03
CA GLU A 105 8.12 -0.42 -1.70
C GLU A 105 6.79 -0.26 -0.96
N ILE A 106 5.79 -1.07 -1.34
CA ILE A 106 4.49 -1.09 -0.67
C ILE A 106 4.65 -1.63 0.75
N MET A 107 5.37 -2.75 0.93
CA MET A 107 5.62 -3.35 2.23
C MET A 107 6.44 -2.42 3.14
N ASP A 108 7.48 -1.78 2.61
CA ASP A 108 8.25 -0.77 3.33
C ASP A 108 7.36 0.40 3.81
N PHE A 109 6.37 0.79 3.00
CA PHE A 109 5.43 1.85 3.39
C PHE A 109 4.42 1.37 4.45
N ILE A 110 3.97 0.11 4.37
CA ILE A 110 3.12 -0.52 5.39
C ILE A 110 3.86 -0.60 6.73
N ASP A 111 5.08 -1.15 6.73
CA ASP A 111 5.86 -1.40 7.94
C ASP A 111 6.32 -0.12 8.64
N SER A 112 6.46 0.98 7.89
CA SER A 112 6.82 2.30 8.42
C SER A 112 5.62 3.15 8.84
N SER A 113 4.39 2.68 8.64
CA SER A 113 3.16 3.42 8.96
C SER A 113 2.47 2.89 10.22
N ASP A 114 2.03 3.79 11.09
CA ASP A 114 1.29 3.43 12.32
C ASP A 114 -0.17 2.98 12.04
N ASP A 115 -0.73 3.27 10.86
CA ASP A 115 -2.16 3.06 10.54
C ASP A 115 -2.46 1.67 9.94
N ASN A 116 -1.45 0.92 9.51
CA ASN A 116 -1.58 -0.40 8.83
C ASN A 116 -2.60 -0.44 7.67
N PHE A 117 -3.15 0.70 7.24
CA PHE A 117 -4.16 0.88 6.19
C PHE A 117 -5.38 -0.04 6.31
N GLY A 118 -5.78 -0.36 7.55
CA GLY A 118 -6.90 -1.27 7.83
C GLY A 118 -6.60 -2.76 7.56
N LEU A 119 -5.33 -3.13 7.48
CA LEU A 119 -4.88 -4.51 7.39
C LEU A 119 -4.83 -5.17 8.78
N THR A 120 -5.29 -6.42 8.86
CA THR A 120 -5.03 -7.27 10.03
C THR A 120 -3.62 -7.87 9.97
N PRO A 121 -3.03 -8.30 11.10
CA PRO A 121 -1.72 -8.95 11.09
C PRO A 121 -1.66 -10.20 10.19
N GLY A 122 -2.75 -10.96 10.12
CA GLY A 122 -2.85 -12.11 9.22
C GLY A 122 -2.85 -11.71 7.75
N GLU A 123 -3.49 -10.59 7.40
CA GLU A 123 -3.45 -10.05 6.05
C GLU A 123 -2.05 -9.54 5.71
N ILE A 124 -1.38 -8.80 6.60
CA ILE A 124 0.01 -8.36 6.38
C ILE A 124 0.91 -9.57 6.09
N SER A 125 0.81 -10.65 6.87
CA SER A 125 1.57 -11.88 6.63
C SER A 125 1.25 -12.52 5.27
N SER A 126 -0.02 -12.55 4.85
CA SER A 126 -0.39 -13.05 3.51
C SER A 126 0.09 -12.16 2.36
N LEU A 127 0.41 -10.89 2.64
CA LEU A 127 0.96 -9.97 1.64
C LEU A 127 2.49 -10.08 1.55
N GLN A 128 3.20 -10.66 2.51
CA GLN A 128 4.66 -10.77 2.48
C GLN A 128 5.17 -11.74 1.41
N ASP A 129 4.47 -12.86 1.21
CA ASP A 129 4.95 -13.97 0.37
C ASP A 129 4.09 -14.11 -0.89
N LEU A 130 4.15 -13.13 -1.80
CA LEU A 130 3.47 -13.21 -3.09
C LEU A 130 4.22 -14.10 -4.08
N HIS A 131 3.47 -14.89 -4.84
CA HIS A 131 4.01 -15.68 -5.94
C HIS A 131 4.37 -14.82 -7.15
N ASP A 132 5.30 -15.30 -7.99
CA ASP A 132 5.78 -14.57 -9.17
C ASP A 132 4.64 -14.11 -10.11
N GLN A 133 3.57 -14.91 -10.25
CA GLN A 133 2.38 -14.54 -11.02
C GLN A 133 1.63 -13.35 -10.40
N GLN A 134 1.48 -13.35 -9.07
CA GLN A 134 0.81 -12.27 -8.34
C GLN A 134 1.65 -10.98 -8.39
N LEU A 135 2.98 -11.10 -8.37
CA LEU A 135 3.90 -10.00 -8.55
C LEU A 135 3.80 -9.42 -9.97
N ALA A 136 3.73 -10.29 -10.99
CA ALA A 136 3.53 -9.85 -12.36
C ALA A 136 2.16 -9.18 -12.59
N GLU A 137 1.09 -9.72 -12.00
CA GLU A 137 -0.24 -9.10 -11.96
C GLU A 137 -0.20 -7.71 -11.32
N LEU A 138 0.48 -7.59 -10.18
CA LEU A 138 0.63 -6.32 -9.47
C LEU A 138 1.33 -5.27 -10.34
N ALA A 139 2.48 -5.63 -10.91
CA ALA A 139 3.24 -4.76 -11.80
C ALA A 139 2.41 -4.30 -12.99
N TYR A 140 1.68 -5.23 -13.59
CA TYR A 140 0.85 -4.94 -14.75
C TYR A 140 -0.26 -3.94 -14.43
N VAL A 141 -1.02 -4.19 -13.36
CA VAL A 141 -2.12 -3.31 -12.94
C VAL A 141 -1.60 -1.93 -12.57
N LEU A 142 -0.56 -1.84 -11.75
CA LEU A 142 0.00 -0.56 -11.36
C LEU A 142 0.59 0.18 -12.56
N SER A 143 1.28 -0.50 -13.46
CA SER A 143 1.81 0.16 -14.66
C SER A 143 0.69 0.78 -15.51
N ILE A 144 -0.44 0.09 -15.70
CA ILE A 144 -1.61 0.65 -16.39
C ILE A 144 -2.22 1.86 -15.66
N VAL A 145 -2.34 1.77 -14.34
CA VAL A 145 -2.90 2.86 -13.51
C VAL A 145 -2.07 4.13 -13.65
N TYR A 146 -0.77 3.98 -13.88
CA TYR A 146 0.19 5.08 -13.98
C TYR A 146 0.62 5.39 -15.43
N SER A 147 0.16 4.67 -16.47
CA SER A 147 0.75 4.71 -17.82
C SER A 147 0.37 5.91 -18.69
N ASP A 148 -0.82 6.51 -18.51
CA ASP A 148 -1.22 7.71 -19.28
C ASP A 148 -2.33 8.50 -18.58
N SER A 149 -2.15 9.83 -18.46
CA SER A 149 -3.15 10.74 -17.91
C SER A 149 -4.33 11.03 -18.85
N ASN A 150 -4.21 10.69 -20.14
CA ASN A 150 -5.23 10.97 -21.15
C ASN A 150 -6.24 9.83 -21.32
N TRP A 151 -6.01 8.67 -20.73
CA TRP A 151 -6.94 7.56 -20.81
C TRP A 151 -8.20 7.82 -19.98
N ASP A 152 -9.34 7.43 -20.54
CA ASP A 152 -10.58 7.44 -19.77
C ASP A 152 -10.47 6.41 -18.65
N THR A 153 -10.42 6.89 -17.42
CA THR A 153 -10.23 6.07 -16.23
C THR A 153 -11.32 5.00 -16.11
N ALA A 154 -12.57 5.30 -16.46
CA ALA A 154 -13.65 4.33 -16.38
C ALA A 154 -13.47 3.20 -17.39
N GLN A 155 -13.04 3.53 -18.61
CA GLN A 155 -12.70 2.55 -19.65
C GLN A 155 -11.52 1.67 -19.24
N VAL A 156 -10.44 2.26 -18.74
CA VAL A 156 -9.26 1.51 -18.25
C VAL A 156 -9.69 0.51 -17.18
N MET A 157 -10.48 0.96 -16.20
CA MET A 157 -10.95 0.08 -15.14
C MET A 157 -11.90 -1.02 -15.64
N ALA A 158 -12.75 -0.70 -16.62
CA ALA A 158 -13.61 -1.68 -17.28
C ALA A 158 -12.82 -2.76 -18.02
N CYS A 159 -11.82 -2.34 -18.79
CA CYS A 159 -10.98 -3.25 -19.55
C CYS A 159 -10.13 -4.13 -18.65
N ILE A 160 -9.50 -3.57 -17.61
CA ILE A 160 -8.65 -4.36 -16.71
C ILE A 160 -9.45 -5.28 -15.81
N GLY A 161 -10.61 -4.83 -15.32
CA GLY A 161 -11.53 -5.66 -14.53
C GLY A 161 -12.06 -6.86 -15.34
N THR A 162 -12.44 -6.62 -16.60
CA THR A 162 -12.87 -7.68 -17.52
C THR A 162 -11.72 -8.63 -17.85
N ALA A 163 -10.52 -8.11 -18.18
CA ALA A 163 -9.37 -8.90 -18.56
C ALA A 163 -8.88 -9.83 -17.44
N LEU A 164 -8.85 -9.35 -16.20
CA LEU A 164 -8.43 -10.12 -15.04
C LEU A 164 -9.56 -11.01 -14.47
N GLY A 165 -10.81 -10.83 -14.93
CA GLY A 165 -11.96 -11.53 -14.38
C GLY A 165 -12.25 -11.14 -12.92
N ILE A 166 -12.00 -9.88 -12.58
CA ILE A 166 -12.12 -9.37 -11.22
C ILE A 166 -13.17 -8.26 -11.20
N ASP A 167 -14.43 -8.63 -10.96
CA ASP A 167 -15.49 -7.65 -10.64
C ASP A 167 -15.14 -6.83 -9.38
N ALA A 168 -14.34 -7.41 -8.48
CA ALA A 168 -13.85 -6.75 -7.27
C ALA A 168 -12.96 -5.54 -7.59
N ILE A 169 -12.29 -5.50 -8.74
CA ILE A 169 -11.51 -4.34 -9.18
C ILE A 169 -12.47 -3.15 -9.35
N HIS A 170 -13.62 -3.34 -10.01
CA HIS A 170 -14.64 -2.30 -10.10
C HIS A 170 -15.21 -1.84 -8.75
N THR A 171 -15.21 -2.72 -7.74
CA THR A 171 -15.73 -2.40 -6.40
C THR A 171 -14.70 -1.71 -5.51
N ILE A 172 -13.42 -1.97 -5.72
CA ILE A 172 -12.30 -1.31 -5.01
C ILE A 172 -11.95 0.02 -5.68
N ILE A 173 -12.23 0.14 -6.99
CA ILE A 173 -11.61 1.17 -7.83
C ILE A 173 -12.71 1.89 -8.60
N THR A 174 -13.16 2.99 -8.00
CA THR A 174 -14.06 3.94 -8.68
C THR A 174 -13.29 4.92 -9.55
N ASN A 175 -11.97 5.07 -9.33
CA ASN A 175 -11.07 5.94 -10.08
C ASN A 175 -9.60 5.46 -9.92
N THR A 176 -8.78 5.50 -10.98
CA THR A 176 -7.34 5.17 -10.98
C THR A 176 -6.54 6.00 -9.98
N THR A 177 -6.95 7.23 -9.71
CA THR A 177 -6.35 8.08 -8.66
C THR A 177 -6.44 7.46 -7.26
N GLN A 178 -7.48 6.68 -6.96
CA GLN A 178 -7.58 5.98 -5.68
C GLN A 178 -6.60 4.81 -5.63
N LEU A 179 -6.37 4.11 -6.74
CA LEU A 179 -5.34 3.06 -6.81
C LEU A 179 -3.93 3.59 -6.60
N ALA A 180 -3.65 4.78 -7.12
CA ALA A 180 -2.36 5.44 -6.95
C ALA A 180 -2.09 5.88 -5.50
N THR A 181 -3.02 5.66 -4.56
CA THR A 181 -2.79 5.85 -3.12
C THR A 181 -2.33 4.56 -2.46
N ILE A 182 -1.69 4.66 -1.29
CA ILE A 182 -1.32 3.49 -0.50
C ILE A 182 -2.54 2.66 -0.08
N GLN A 183 -3.67 3.29 0.23
CA GLN A 183 -4.91 2.59 0.58
C GLN A 183 -5.45 1.80 -0.63
N GLY A 184 -5.47 2.39 -1.82
CA GLY A 184 -5.91 1.67 -3.02
C GLY A 184 -4.96 0.55 -3.41
N THR A 185 -3.65 0.80 -3.34
CA THR A 185 -2.61 -0.19 -3.66
C THR A 185 -2.63 -1.37 -2.67
N THR A 186 -2.81 -1.12 -1.37
CA THR A 186 -2.94 -2.20 -0.37
C THR A 186 -4.21 -3.03 -0.59
N GLN A 187 -5.34 -2.42 -0.95
CA GLN A 187 -6.57 -3.16 -1.29
C GLN A 187 -6.41 -3.98 -2.57
N LEU A 188 -5.73 -3.45 -3.59
CA LEU A 188 -5.38 -4.20 -4.79
C LEU A 188 -4.53 -5.43 -4.41
N LEU A 189 -3.49 -5.22 -3.61
CA LEU A 189 -2.61 -6.30 -3.16
C LEU A 189 -3.38 -7.41 -2.45
N LYS A 190 -4.34 -7.07 -1.59
CA LYS A 190 -5.23 -8.04 -0.93
C LYS A 190 -6.05 -8.88 -1.90
N VAL A 191 -6.50 -8.29 -3.01
CA VAL A 191 -7.27 -9.01 -4.02
C VAL A 191 -6.39 -9.95 -4.82
N LEU A 192 -5.22 -9.47 -5.25
CA LEU A 192 -4.26 -10.27 -6.01
C LEU A 192 -3.71 -11.41 -5.16
N ALA A 193 -3.38 -11.17 -3.89
CA ALA A 193 -2.90 -12.19 -2.96
C ALA A 193 -3.89 -13.35 -2.74
N LYS A 194 -5.19 -13.11 -2.92
CA LYS A 194 -6.25 -14.12 -2.77
C LYS A 194 -6.54 -14.90 -4.04
N ARG A 195 -5.94 -14.51 -5.17
CA ARG A 195 -6.19 -15.09 -6.48
C ARG A 195 -4.87 -15.46 -7.15
N TYR A 196 -4.99 -16.26 -8.19
CA TYR A 196 -3.84 -16.75 -8.93
C TYR A 196 -4.27 -16.94 -10.38
N LEU A 197 -3.84 -16.06 -11.28
CA LEU A 197 -3.84 -16.36 -12.70
C LEU A 197 -2.58 -17.18 -12.98
N GLY A 198 -2.74 -18.37 -13.57
CA GLY A 198 -1.59 -19.06 -14.15
C GLY A 198 -0.95 -18.21 -15.26
N TRP A 199 0.28 -18.52 -15.66
CA TRP A 199 1.02 -17.70 -16.64
C TRP A 199 0.25 -17.48 -17.94
N VAL A 200 -0.38 -18.53 -18.45
CA VAL A 200 -1.25 -18.45 -19.64
C VAL A 200 -2.41 -17.48 -19.40
N GLY A 201 -3.06 -17.55 -18.23
CA GLY A 201 -4.17 -16.67 -17.88
C GLY A 201 -3.76 -15.21 -17.80
N LEU A 202 -2.60 -14.92 -17.19
CA LEU A 202 -2.05 -13.57 -17.12
C LEU A 202 -1.68 -13.04 -18.51
N GLY A 203 -1.05 -13.86 -19.36
CA GLY A 203 -0.74 -13.48 -20.74
C GLY A 203 -2.01 -13.15 -21.54
N VAL A 204 -3.05 -13.98 -21.42
CA VAL A 204 -4.37 -13.72 -22.05
C VAL A 204 -5.00 -12.43 -21.53
N ALA A 205 -4.90 -12.15 -20.23
CA ALA A 205 -5.43 -10.91 -19.65
C ALA A 205 -4.74 -9.68 -20.24
N ILE A 206 -3.40 -9.68 -20.34
CA ILE A 206 -2.62 -8.58 -20.90
C ILE A 206 -3.00 -8.28 -22.35
N TYR A 207 -3.12 -9.32 -23.17
CA TYR A 207 -3.57 -9.18 -24.55
C TYR A 207 -5.02 -8.67 -24.63
N SER A 208 -5.92 -9.25 -23.84
CA SER A 208 -7.35 -8.90 -23.83
C SER A 208 -7.61 -7.46 -23.42
N PHE A 209 -6.84 -6.94 -22.47
CA PHE A 209 -6.91 -5.54 -22.07
C PHE A 209 -6.67 -4.59 -23.24
N GLY A 210 -5.60 -4.79 -24.02
CA GLY A 210 -5.32 -3.85 -25.11
C GLY A 210 -6.23 -4.01 -26.32
N VAL A 211 -6.83 -5.18 -26.52
CA VAL A 211 -7.99 -5.32 -27.44
C VAL A 211 -9.17 -4.47 -26.95
N CYS A 212 -9.48 -4.52 -25.65
CA CYS A 212 -10.57 -3.72 -25.06
C CYS A 212 -10.29 -2.21 -25.13
N MET A 213 -9.05 -1.79 -24.90
CA MET A 213 -8.62 -0.40 -24.99
C MET A 213 -8.40 0.07 -26.44
N ASN A 214 -8.42 -0.83 -27.42
CA ASN A 214 -8.11 -0.57 -28.82
C ASN A 214 -6.73 0.10 -29.02
N ILE A 215 -5.69 -0.51 -28.43
CA ILE A 215 -4.32 0.00 -28.39
C ILE A 215 -3.28 -0.93 -29.06
N TRP A 216 -3.68 -2.12 -29.55
CA TRP A 216 -2.83 -3.12 -30.26
C TRP A 216 -3.34 -3.48 -31.67
#